data_AF-A0A520HPW3-F1
#
_entry.id   AF-A0A520HPW3-F1
#
_cell.length_a   1.000
_cell.length_b   1.000
_cell.length_c   1.000
_cell.angle_alpha   90.00
_cell.angle_beta   90.00
_cell.angle_gamma   90.00
#
_symmetry.space_group_name_H-M   'P 1'
#
loop_
_entity.id
_entity.type
_entity.pdbx_description
1 polymer ?
#
loop_
_entity_poly.entity_id
_entity_poly.type
_entity_poly.pdbx_seq_one_letter_code
_entity_poly.pdbx_strand_id
1 'polypeptide(L)'
;GVSWTDGLNERLIMFVLTAVIYIWYVVRYANKVKRDPTKSLLYGFTDSSVVQTMMPVDTAPTARLSRRNQLLLLLFFASFALMIFGVVKLEWWLLEMSSLFLGASILFAVILRLNESGYIEQFIKGAEGLLSVAFIIGVARGVSVILNDGNISDTIIYNAANLTSSMPPALFIVMMMLMYMLFTLFIASSSGMAVLTMPIMGSLAIMVNVPGREIVNAYLFGMGIMGFITPTGLILPALAISHGNIKAWLKFIYPLIIILFVVCALCLIVGIYL
;
A
#
# COMPACT_ATOMS: atom_id res chain seq x y z
N GLY A 1 -14.43 9.67 12.20
CA GLY A 1 -13.35 9.04 11.40
C GLY A 1 -12.16 8.79 12.30
N VAL A 2 -11.27 7.87 11.93
CA VAL A 2 -10.01 7.63 12.68
C VAL A 2 -9.01 8.72 12.27
N SER A 3 -8.32 9.34 13.23
CA SER A 3 -7.26 10.31 12.91
C SER A 3 -6.16 9.59 12.15
N TRP A 4 -5.59 10.22 11.12
CA TRP A 4 -4.52 9.62 10.33
C TRP A 4 -3.25 9.36 11.16
N THR A 5 -3.04 10.12 12.24
CA THR A 5 -1.95 9.93 13.20
C THR A 5 -2.18 8.75 14.16
N ASP A 6 -3.42 8.29 14.27
CA ASP A 6 -3.78 7.21 15.19
C ASP A 6 -3.26 5.86 14.67
N GLY A 7 -2.56 5.13 15.53
CA GLY A 7 -1.80 3.93 15.19
C GLY A 7 -0.48 4.17 14.43
N LEU A 8 -0.03 5.42 14.23
CA LEU A 8 1.20 5.70 13.49
C LEU A 8 2.44 5.05 14.14
N ASN A 9 2.57 5.13 15.47
CA ASN A 9 3.70 4.55 16.20
C ASN A 9 3.79 3.03 15.98
N GLU A 10 2.66 2.34 16.08
CA GLU A 10 2.59 0.90 15.85
C GLU A 10 2.96 0.55 14.40
N ARG A 11 2.44 1.30 13.43
CA ARG A 11 2.79 1.11 12.01
C ARG A 11 4.27 1.35 11.74
N LEU A 12 4.89 2.32 12.40
CA LEU A 12 6.34 2.57 12.30
C LEU A 12 7.15 1.42 12.89
N ILE A 13 6.78 0.92 14.07
CA ILE A 13 7.41 -0.25 14.69
C ILE A 13 7.28 -1.47 13.77
N MET A 14 6.08 -1.72 13.26
CA MET A 14 5.81 -2.82 12.35
C MET A 14 6.53 -2.68 11.01
N PHE A 15 6.65 -1.47 10.47
CA PHE A 15 7.44 -1.21 9.28
C PHE A 15 8.90 -1.62 9.49
N VAL A 16 9.52 -1.18 10.59
CA VAL A 16 10.92 -1.54 10.92
C VAL A 16 11.05 -3.04 11.13
N LEU A 17 10.16 -3.65 11.93
CA LEU A 17 10.19 -5.07 12.26
C LEU A 17 10.06 -5.96 11.02
N THR A 18 9.03 -5.71 10.20
CA THR A 18 8.78 -6.48 8.98
C THR A 18 9.86 -6.26 7.92
N ALA A 19 10.41 -5.04 7.82
CA ALA A 19 11.57 -4.76 6.96
C ALA A 19 12.80 -5.55 7.38
N VAL A 20 13.12 -5.60 8.68
CA VAL A 20 14.25 -6.38 9.20
C VAL A 20 14.07 -7.87 8.90
N ILE A 21 12.88 -8.42 9.16
CA ILE A 21 12.56 -9.83 8.86
C ILE A 21 12.73 -10.11 7.36
N TYR A 22 12.20 -9.24 6.51
CA TYR A 22 12.29 -9.38 5.06
C TYR A 22 13.74 -9.32 4.56
N ILE A 23 14.51 -8.31 4.98
CA ILE A 23 15.92 -8.14 4.62
C ILE A 23 16.72 -9.37 5.06
N TRP A 24 16.55 -9.80 6.31
CA TRP A 24 17.23 -10.99 6.83
C TRP A 24 16.88 -12.23 6.00
N TYR A 25 15.61 -12.44 5.67
CA TYR A 25 15.15 -13.59 4.90
C TYR A 25 15.78 -13.63 3.50
N VAL A 26 15.76 -12.50 2.80
CA VAL A 26 16.32 -12.36 1.45
C VAL A 26 17.84 -12.50 1.47
N VAL A 27 18.54 -11.80 2.36
CA VAL A 27 20.01 -11.85 2.47
C VAL A 27 20.49 -13.24 2.85
N ARG A 28 19.79 -13.93 3.76
CA ARG A 28 20.08 -15.31 4.13
C ARG A 28 19.99 -16.25 2.92
N TYR A 29 18.93 -16.13 2.12
CA TYR A 29 18.77 -16.94 0.92
C TYR A 29 19.82 -16.58 -0.14
N ALA A 30 20.07 -15.30 -0.39
CA ALA A 30 21.09 -14.84 -1.34
C ALA A 30 22.49 -15.36 -0.97
N ASN A 31 22.88 -15.28 0.31
CA ASN A 31 24.14 -15.83 0.79
C ASN A 31 24.21 -17.36 0.65
N LYS A 32 23.10 -18.07 0.83
CA LYS A 32 23.01 -19.52 0.63
C LYS A 32 23.28 -19.90 -0.83
N VAL A 33 22.66 -19.18 -1.77
CA VAL A 33 22.85 -19.40 -3.22
C VAL A 33 24.24 -18.96 -3.69
N LYS A 34 24.78 -17.86 -3.16
CA LYS A 34 26.14 -17.39 -3.46
C LYS A 34 27.22 -18.40 -3.07
N ARG A 35 27.03 -19.11 -1.95
CA ARG A 35 27.95 -20.16 -1.50
C ARG A 35 27.82 -21.44 -2.30
N ASP A 36 26.62 -21.74 -2.79
CA ASP A 36 26.30 -22.99 -3.46
C ASP A 36 25.12 -22.77 -4.44
N PRO A 37 25.42 -22.57 -5.74
CA PRO A 37 24.42 -22.30 -6.77
C PRO A 37 23.36 -23.40 -6.90
N THR A 38 23.67 -24.64 -6.49
CA THR A 38 22.73 -25.79 -6.55
C THR A 38 21.53 -25.62 -5.63
N LYS A 39 21.64 -24.75 -4.62
CA LYS A 39 20.57 -24.44 -3.66
C LYS A 39 19.59 -23.39 -4.15
N SER A 40 19.79 -22.85 -5.35
CA SER A 40 18.81 -21.96 -5.97
C SER A 40 17.53 -22.72 -6.31
N LEU A 41 16.38 -22.13 -6.00
CA LEU A 41 15.07 -22.64 -6.42
C LEU A 41 14.87 -22.56 -7.96
N LEU A 42 15.74 -21.84 -8.65
CA LEU A 42 15.84 -21.79 -10.11
C LEU A 42 17.01 -22.67 -10.64
N TYR A 43 17.67 -23.44 -9.79
CA TYR A 43 18.74 -24.34 -10.24
C TYR A 43 18.17 -25.38 -11.21
N GLY A 44 18.76 -25.48 -12.40
CA GLY A 44 18.27 -26.35 -13.48
C GLY A 44 17.13 -25.75 -14.32
N PHE A 45 16.60 -24.58 -13.98
CA PHE A 45 15.74 -23.79 -14.88
C PHE A 45 16.63 -22.93 -15.79
N THR A 46 17.30 -23.58 -16.74
CA THR A 46 17.99 -22.88 -17.84
C THR A 46 17.04 -22.78 -19.02
N ASP A 47 16.27 -21.70 -19.06
CA ASP A 47 15.93 -21.16 -20.38
C ASP A 47 17.14 -20.32 -20.82
N SER A 48 17.74 -20.70 -21.94
CA SER A 48 19.06 -20.24 -22.41
C SER A 48 19.12 -18.74 -22.77
N SER A 49 18.00 -18.03 -22.64
CA SER A 49 17.83 -16.60 -22.90
C SER A 49 18.11 -15.70 -21.69
N VAL A 50 18.23 -16.27 -20.47
CA VAL A 50 18.25 -15.51 -19.20
C VAL A 50 19.54 -14.72 -18.96
N VAL A 51 20.65 -15.06 -19.63
CA VAL A 51 21.93 -14.34 -19.44
C VAL A 51 22.09 -13.17 -20.42
N GLN A 52 21.28 -13.11 -21.48
CA GLN A 52 21.55 -12.20 -22.61
C GLN A 52 20.78 -10.87 -22.57
N THR A 53 19.85 -10.70 -21.62
CA THR A 53 19.03 -9.48 -21.50
C THR A 53 19.17 -8.79 -20.14
N MET A 54 20.36 -8.82 -19.54
CA MET A 54 20.73 -7.62 -18.78
C MET A 54 20.86 -6.52 -19.84
N MET A 55 19.80 -5.72 -20.00
CA MET A 55 19.92 -4.46 -20.74
C MET A 55 21.24 -3.83 -20.30
N PRO A 56 22.13 -3.43 -21.22
CA PRO A 56 23.25 -2.60 -20.84
C PRO A 56 22.61 -1.46 -20.04
N VAL A 57 22.88 -1.41 -18.74
CA VAL A 57 22.62 -0.19 -18.00
C VAL A 57 23.55 0.77 -18.70
N ASP A 58 22.97 1.61 -19.56
CA ASP A 58 23.71 2.67 -20.22
C ASP A 58 24.42 3.41 -19.10
N THR A 59 25.71 3.12 -18.97
CA THR A 59 26.64 3.84 -18.11
C THR A 59 26.95 5.16 -18.80
N ALA A 60 25.90 5.84 -19.30
CA ALA A 60 25.97 7.19 -19.75
C ALA A 60 26.60 7.98 -18.59
N PRO A 61 27.68 8.74 -18.86
CA PRO A 61 28.44 9.40 -17.82
C PRO A 61 27.47 10.24 -16.99
N THR A 62 27.50 10.04 -15.67
CA THR A 62 26.67 10.69 -14.65
C THR A 62 26.26 12.09 -15.09
N ALA A 63 25.04 12.22 -15.62
CA ALA A 63 24.50 13.50 -16.00
C ALA A 63 24.47 14.36 -14.75
N ARG A 64 25.37 15.35 -14.66
CA ARG A 64 25.43 16.26 -13.51
C ARG A 64 24.05 16.90 -13.37
N LEU A 65 23.47 16.82 -12.18
CA LEU A 65 22.21 17.48 -11.86
C LEU A 65 22.35 18.97 -12.20
N SER A 66 21.63 19.41 -13.23
CA SER A 66 21.54 20.83 -13.55
C SER A 66 20.99 21.58 -12.34
N ARG A 67 21.48 22.80 -12.09
CA ARG A 67 20.95 23.68 -11.03
C ARG A 67 19.43 23.84 -11.11
N ARG A 68 18.89 23.79 -12.33
CA ARG A 68 17.44 23.79 -12.59
C ARG A 68 16.77 22.55 -12.02
N ASN A 69 17.29 21.36 -12.32
CA ASN A 69 16.74 20.10 -11.80
C ASN A 69 16.87 20.00 -10.29
N GLN A 70 17.95 20.55 -9.72
CA GLN A 70 18.13 20.62 -8.26
C GLN A 70 17.09 21.54 -7.61
N LEU A 71 16.76 22.68 -8.23
CA LEU A 71 15.70 23.57 -7.74
C LEU A 71 14.31 22.90 -7.82
N LEU A 72 14.03 22.18 -8.91
CA LEU A 72 12.77 21.43 -9.08
C LEU A 72 12.64 20.30 -8.05
N LEU A 73 13.72 19.58 -7.77
CA LEU A 73 13.76 18.58 -6.70
C LEU A 73 13.55 19.21 -5.33
N LEU A 74 14.19 20.35 -5.06
CA LEU A 74 13.99 21.07 -3.80
C LEU A 74 12.54 21.52 -3.64
N LEU A 75 11.92 22.06 -4.69
CA LEU A 75 10.51 22.43 -4.69
C LEU A 75 9.62 21.22 -4.43
N PHE A 76 9.88 20.09 -5.10
CA PHE A 76 9.16 18.83 -4.88
C PHE A 76 9.21 18.40 -3.41
N PHE A 77 10.41 18.28 -2.83
CA PHE A 77 10.57 17.86 -1.44
C PHE A 77 9.99 18.89 -0.46
N ALA A 78 10.12 20.19 -0.75
CA ALA A 78 9.53 21.25 0.06
C ALA A 78 8.00 21.20 0.05
N SER A 79 7.36 20.95 -1.09
CA SER A 79 5.90 20.77 -1.18
C SER A 79 5.44 19.59 -0.34
N PHE A 80 6.14 18.45 -0.38
CA PHE A 80 5.80 17.31 0.47
C PHE A 80 6.02 17.60 1.96
N ALA A 81 7.12 18.27 2.33
CA ALA A 81 7.39 18.64 3.71
C ALA A 81 6.32 19.62 4.25
N LEU A 82 5.93 20.61 3.46
CA LEU A 82 4.85 21.55 3.79
C LEU A 82 3.51 20.85 3.92
N MET A 83 3.20 19.91 3.00
CA MET A 83 1.98 19.10 3.10
C MET A 83 1.95 18.32 4.42
N ILE A 84 3.03 17.61 4.75
CA ILE A 84 3.12 16.84 6.00
C ILE A 84 2.96 17.78 7.21
N PHE A 85 3.70 18.89 7.24
CA PHE A 85 3.59 19.86 8.32
C PHE A 85 2.16 20.42 8.46
N GLY A 86 1.54 20.80 7.35
CA GLY A 86 0.17 21.32 7.34
C GLY A 86 -0.85 20.31 7.84
N VAL A 87 -0.74 19.05 7.42
CA VAL A 87 -1.64 17.98 7.86
C VAL A 87 -1.42 17.61 9.33
N VAL A 88 -0.17 17.62 9.82
CA VAL A 88 0.16 17.29 11.22
C VAL A 88 -0.18 18.41 12.19
N LYS A 89 0.13 19.66 11.84
CA LYS A 89 0.12 20.79 12.79
C LYS A 89 -0.99 21.79 12.54
N LEU A 90 -1.46 21.91 11.30
CA LEU A 90 -2.45 22.91 10.88
C LEU A 90 -3.80 22.28 10.50
N GLU A 91 -3.94 20.98 10.71
CA GLU A 91 -5.16 20.20 10.40
C GLU A 91 -5.64 20.39 8.95
N TRP A 92 -4.70 20.58 8.02
CA TRP A 92 -5.02 20.76 6.61
C TRP A 92 -5.81 19.58 6.05
N TRP A 93 -6.85 19.91 5.29
CA TRP A 93 -7.68 18.93 4.61
C TRP A 93 -7.52 19.05 3.09
N LEU A 94 -8.50 18.53 2.36
CA LEU A 94 -8.45 18.41 0.90
C LEU A 94 -8.19 19.75 0.21
N LEU A 95 -8.79 20.83 0.70
CA LEU A 95 -8.71 22.14 0.03
C LEU A 95 -7.30 22.71 0.12
N GLU A 96 -6.72 22.76 1.32
CA GLU A 96 -5.37 23.29 1.56
C GLU A 96 -4.30 22.44 0.86
N MET A 97 -4.45 21.11 0.92
CA MET A 97 -3.55 20.19 0.20
C MET A 97 -3.62 20.40 -1.32
N SER A 98 -4.83 20.53 -1.87
CA SER A 98 -5.02 20.76 -3.31
C SER A 98 -4.44 22.11 -3.74
N SER A 99 -4.67 23.17 -2.95
CA SER A 99 -4.09 24.49 -3.19
C SER A 99 -2.57 24.48 -3.13
N LEU A 100 -1.96 23.74 -2.20
CA LEU A 100 -0.51 23.60 -2.12
C LEU A 100 0.05 22.93 -3.38
N PHE A 101 -0.51 21.81 -3.81
CA PHE A 101 -0.02 21.10 -5.00
C PHE A 101 -0.28 21.86 -6.29
N LEU A 102 -1.39 22.60 -6.39
CA LEU A 102 -1.66 23.50 -7.50
C LEU A 102 -0.68 24.69 -7.52
N GLY A 103 -0.42 25.29 -6.37
CA GLY A 103 0.58 26.36 -6.24
C GLY A 103 1.98 25.86 -6.62
N ALA A 104 2.34 24.66 -6.16
CA ALA A 104 3.59 24.00 -6.54
C ALA A 104 3.66 23.77 -8.05
N SER A 105 2.61 23.22 -8.69
CA SER A 105 2.61 22.97 -10.14
C SER A 105 2.80 24.25 -10.97
N ILE A 106 2.23 25.37 -10.52
CA ILE A 106 2.45 26.69 -11.14
C ILE A 106 3.92 27.11 -10.98
N LEU A 107 4.51 26.95 -9.79
CA LEU A 107 5.93 27.24 -9.58
C LEU A 107 6.84 26.34 -10.44
N PHE A 108 6.50 25.07 -10.61
CA PHE A 108 7.15 24.17 -11.57
C PHE A 108 7.12 24.74 -12.98
N ALA A 109 5.95 25.23 -13.44
CA ALA A 109 5.80 25.82 -14.77
C ALA A 109 6.67 27.07 -14.95
N VAL A 110 6.73 27.95 -13.94
CA VAL A 110 7.56 29.16 -13.96
C VAL A 110 9.05 28.81 -14.03
N ILE A 111 9.53 27.86 -13.22
CA ILE A 111 10.94 27.43 -13.23
C ILE A 111 11.28 26.72 -14.55
N LEU A 112 10.34 25.93 -15.08
CA LEU A 112 10.44 25.26 -16.37
C LEU A 112 10.23 26.21 -17.56
N ARG A 113 9.85 27.47 -17.32
CA ARG A 113 9.55 28.47 -18.34
C ARG A 113 8.59 27.91 -19.40
N LEU A 114 7.60 27.14 -18.95
CA LEU A 114 6.55 26.63 -19.82
C LEU A 114 5.64 27.79 -20.22
N ASN A 115 5.21 27.79 -21.47
CA ASN A 115 4.11 28.64 -21.90
C ASN A 115 2.78 28.13 -21.32
N GLU A 116 1.74 28.96 -21.36
CA GLU A 116 0.42 28.62 -20.78
C GLU A 116 -0.15 27.33 -21.37
N SER A 117 -0.08 27.17 -22.69
CA SER A 117 -0.54 25.96 -23.38
C SER A 117 0.22 24.72 -22.94
N GLY A 118 1.55 24.80 -22.83
CA GLY A 118 2.38 23.70 -22.35
C GLY A 118 2.12 23.34 -20.89
N TYR A 119 1.86 24.33 -20.03
CA TYR A 119 1.45 24.08 -18.65
C TYR A 119 0.11 23.34 -18.58
N ILE A 120 -0.91 23.85 -19.28
CA ILE A 120 -2.25 23.26 -19.30
C ILE A 120 -2.20 21.82 -19.83
N GLU A 121 -1.44 21.58 -20.90
CA GLU A 121 -1.27 20.23 -21.47
C GLU A 121 -0.65 19.26 -20.44
N GLN A 122 0.45 19.64 -19.78
CA GLN A 122 1.08 18.79 -18.77
C GLN A 122 0.20 18.61 -17.53
N PHE A 123 -0.55 19.64 -17.13
CA PHE A 123 -1.47 19.57 -16.01
C PHE A 123 -2.63 18.61 -16.29
N ILE A 124 -3.26 18.72 -17.46
CA ILE A 124 -4.33 17.80 -17.91
C ILE A 124 -3.80 16.37 -17.99
N LYS A 125 -2.60 16.17 -18.56
CA LYS A 125 -1.97 14.85 -18.65
C LYS A 125 -1.70 14.23 -17.28
N GLY A 126 -1.32 15.04 -16.29
CA GLY A 126 -1.20 14.60 -14.90
C GLY A 126 -2.54 14.21 -14.29
N ALA A 127 -3.58 15.01 -14.51
CA ALA A 127 -4.93 14.76 -14.02
C ALA A 127 -5.57 13.50 -14.64
N GLU A 128 -5.33 13.25 -15.94
CA GLU A 128 -5.78 12.07 -16.66
C GLU A 128 -5.35 10.77 -15.97
N GLY A 129 -4.11 10.72 -15.47
CA GLY A 129 -3.57 9.57 -14.73
C GLY A 129 -4.33 9.23 -13.44
N LEU A 130 -5.09 10.18 -12.88
CA LEU A 130 -5.89 9.99 -11.65
C LEU A 130 -7.39 9.90 -11.92
N LEU A 131 -7.85 10.10 -13.15
CA LEU A 131 -9.27 10.13 -13.49
C LEU A 131 -9.97 8.81 -13.18
N SER A 132 -9.34 7.67 -13.48
CA SER A 132 -9.86 6.33 -13.14
C SER A 132 -10.05 6.16 -11.63
N VAL A 133 -9.08 6.63 -10.83
CA VAL A 133 -9.14 6.56 -9.37
C VAL A 133 -10.28 7.44 -8.83
N ALA A 134 -10.45 8.64 -9.38
CA ALA A 134 -11.51 9.56 -8.98
C ALA A 134 -12.92 8.95 -9.20
N PHE A 135 -13.16 8.30 -10.33
CA PHE A 135 -14.43 7.62 -10.60
C PHE A 135 -14.68 6.46 -9.63
N ILE A 136 -13.67 5.63 -9.35
CA ILE A 136 -13.80 4.52 -8.39
C ILE A 136 -14.16 5.05 -7.00
N ILE A 137 -13.49 6.11 -6.54
CA ILE A 137 -13.78 6.73 -5.23
C ILE A 137 -15.22 7.27 -5.20
N GLY A 138 -15.65 7.95 -6.27
CA GLY A 138 -17.01 8.49 -6.37
C GLY A 138 -18.09 7.41 -6.31
N VAL A 139 -17.95 6.34 -7.09
CA VAL A 139 -18.89 5.19 -7.10
C VAL A 139 -18.90 4.50 -5.74
N ALA A 140 -17.72 4.21 -5.17
CA ALA A 140 -17.64 3.54 -3.88
C ALA A 140 -18.21 4.39 -2.74
N ARG A 141 -18.07 5.72 -2.80
CA ARG A 141 -18.76 6.63 -1.88
C ARG A 141 -20.28 6.59 -2.08
N GLY A 142 -20.75 6.51 -3.32
CA GLY A 142 -22.16 6.31 -3.64
C GLY A 142 -22.75 5.04 -3.02
N VAL A 143 -22.03 3.92 -3.06
CA VAL A 143 -22.45 2.67 -2.39
C VAL A 143 -22.63 2.90 -0.89
N SER A 144 -21.68 3.60 -0.25
CA SER A 144 -21.78 3.91 1.19
C SER A 144 -23.01 4.77 1.52
N VAL A 145 -23.32 5.75 0.67
CA VAL A 145 -24.50 6.61 0.82
C VAL A 145 -25.78 5.79 0.68
N ILE A 146 -25.89 4.94 -0.35
CA ILE A 146 -27.06 4.08 -0.56
C ILE A 146 -27.25 3.10 0.61
N LEU A 147 -26.17 2.50 1.11
CA LEU A 147 -26.25 1.58 2.25
C LEU A 147 -26.74 2.27 3.52
N ASN A 148 -26.28 3.50 3.78
CA ASN A 148 -26.67 4.28 4.94
C ASN A 148 -28.10 4.82 4.79
N ASP A 149 -28.41 5.53 3.71
CA ASP A 149 -29.72 6.15 3.49
C ASP A 149 -30.83 5.10 3.27
N GLY A 150 -30.47 3.93 2.75
CA GLY A 150 -31.36 2.78 2.58
C GLY A 150 -31.56 1.93 3.85
N ASN A 151 -30.95 2.30 4.99
CA ASN A 151 -30.94 1.51 6.24
C ASN A 151 -30.46 0.05 6.07
N ILE A 152 -29.68 -0.23 5.01
CA ILE A 152 -29.11 -1.55 4.74
C ILE A 152 -27.89 -1.76 5.64
N SER A 153 -27.09 -0.71 5.86
CA SER A 153 -25.94 -0.71 6.77
C SER A 153 -26.33 -1.30 8.12
N ASP A 154 -27.42 -0.83 8.73
CA ASP A 154 -27.87 -1.27 10.04
C ASP A 154 -28.23 -2.76 10.08
N THR A 155 -28.80 -3.30 8.99
CA THR A 155 -29.15 -4.73 8.89
C THR A 155 -27.90 -5.60 8.74
N ILE A 156 -26.91 -5.17 7.94
CA ILE A 156 -25.62 -5.87 7.79
C ILE A 156 -24.88 -5.85 9.13
N ILE A 157 -24.81 -4.68 9.76
CA ILE A 157 -24.21 -4.44 11.06
C ILE A 157 -24.90 -5.32 12.12
N TYR A 158 -26.23 -5.37 12.18
CA TYR A 158 -26.97 -6.19 13.14
C TYR A 158 -26.68 -7.69 12.99
N ASN A 159 -26.69 -8.22 11.77
CA ASN A 159 -26.41 -9.64 11.53
C ASN A 159 -24.94 -9.98 11.81
N ALA A 160 -24.01 -9.14 11.36
CA ALA A 160 -22.59 -9.33 11.63
C ALA A 160 -22.26 -9.15 13.11
N ALA A 161 -22.93 -8.23 13.82
CA ALA A 161 -22.86 -8.08 15.27
C ALA A 161 -23.34 -9.33 15.97
N ASN A 162 -24.46 -9.93 15.57
CA ASN A 162 -24.94 -11.18 16.18
C ASN A 162 -23.96 -12.35 15.98
N LEU A 163 -23.24 -12.38 14.86
CA LEU A 163 -22.20 -13.37 14.60
C LEU A 163 -20.90 -13.11 15.37
N THR A 164 -20.61 -11.86 15.72
CA THR A 164 -19.32 -11.44 16.30
C THR A 164 -19.38 -10.96 17.75
N SER A 165 -20.58 -10.74 18.31
CA SER A 165 -20.81 -10.22 19.66
C SER A 165 -20.36 -11.17 20.77
N SER A 166 -20.31 -12.47 20.47
CA SER A 166 -19.77 -13.50 21.37
C SER A 166 -18.29 -13.81 21.10
N MET A 167 -17.67 -13.17 20.11
CA MET A 167 -16.28 -13.44 19.73
C MET A 167 -15.31 -12.61 20.60
N PRO A 168 -14.23 -13.21 21.10
CA PRO A 168 -13.16 -12.44 21.74
C PRO A 168 -12.56 -11.39 20.78
N PRO A 169 -12.30 -10.14 21.21
CA PRO A 169 -11.74 -9.08 20.35
C PRO A 169 -10.45 -9.50 19.62
N ALA A 170 -9.58 -10.27 20.29
CA ALA A 170 -8.37 -10.83 19.72
C ALA A 170 -8.63 -11.78 18.53
N LEU A 171 -9.71 -12.57 18.60
CA LEU A 171 -10.08 -13.46 17.50
C LEU A 171 -10.72 -12.68 16.35
N PHE A 172 -11.54 -11.67 16.67
CA PHE A 172 -12.17 -10.79 15.69
C PHE A 172 -11.13 -10.08 14.81
N ILE A 173 -10.09 -9.50 15.40
CA ILE A 173 -9.09 -8.75 14.62
C ILE A 173 -8.24 -9.64 13.70
N VAL A 174 -7.92 -10.86 14.15
CA VAL A 174 -7.18 -11.84 13.35
C VAL A 174 -8.05 -12.35 12.21
N MET A 175 -9.32 -12.63 12.46
CA MET A 175 -10.29 -13.00 11.41
C MET A 175 -10.48 -11.87 10.40
N MET A 176 -10.49 -10.62 10.86
CA MET A 176 -10.56 -9.47 9.99
C MET A 176 -9.32 -9.35 9.09
N MET A 177 -8.12 -9.57 9.63
CA MET A 177 -6.88 -9.64 8.84
C MET A 177 -6.97 -10.75 7.78
N LEU A 178 -7.44 -11.95 8.14
CA LEU A 178 -7.63 -13.07 7.21
C LEU A 178 -8.65 -12.75 6.10
N MET A 179 -9.74 -12.08 6.44
CA MET A 179 -10.73 -11.63 5.47
C MET A 179 -10.11 -10.60 4.50
N TYR A 180 -9.31 -9.66 4.98
CA TYR A 180 -8.58 -8.74 4.09
C TYR A 180 -7.55 -9.47 3.22
N MET A 181 -6.88 -10.50 3.73
CA MET A 181 -6.02 -11.36 2.92
C MET A 181 -6.83 -12.01 1.77
N LEU A 182 -8.01 -12.56 2.08
CA LEU A 182 -8.89 -13.15 1.06
C LEU A 182 -9.35 -12.11 0.04
N PHE A 183 -9.81 -10.94 0.48
CA PHE A 183 -10.27 -9.87 -0.42
C PHE A 183 -9.15 -9.35 -1.31
N THR A 184 -7.90 -9.34 -0.82
CA THR A 184 -6.74 -8.89 -1.60
C THR A 184 -6.49 -9.75 -2.83
N LEU A 185 -6.92 -11.01 -2.86
CA LEU A 185 -6.84 -11.83 -4.07
C LEU A 185 -7.65 -11.23 -5.23
N PHE A 186 -8.75 -10.57 -4.92
CA PHE A 186 -9.69 -9.99 -5.90
C PHE A 186 -9.47 -8.48 -6.08
N ILE A 187 -9.14 -7.77 -5.00
CA ILE A 187 -8.99 -6.32 -4.96
C ILE A 187 -7.56 -5.99 -4.52
N ALA A 188 -6.63 -5.82 -5.46
CA ALA A 188 -5.24 -5.48 -5.14
C ALA A 188 -5.01 -3.98 -4.84
N SER A 189 -6.00 -3.13 -5.07
CA SER A 189 -5.91 -1.69 -4.82
C SER A 189 -6.22 -1.37 -3.37
N SER A 190 -5.26 -0.74 -2.68
CA SER A 190 -5.42 -0.30 -1.30
C SER A 190 -6.53 0.76 -1.15
N SER A 191 -6.47 1.82 -1.94
CA SER A 191 -7.50 2.87 -1.91
C SER A 191 -8.89 2.32 -2.23
N GLY A 192 -9.02 1.48 -3.27
CA GLY A 192 -10.30 0.87 -3.65
C GLY A 192 -10.89 -0.02 -2.56
N MET A 193 -10.06 -0.86 -1.94
CA MET A 193 -10.50 -1.73 -0.85
C MET A 193 -10.93 -0.93 0.37
N ALA A 194 -10.18 0.10 0.76
CA ALA A 194 -10.51 0.92 1.91
C ALA A 194 -11.86 1.64 1.74
N VAL A 195 -12.12 2.26 0.58
CA VAL A 195 -13.39 2.97 0.35
C VAL A 195 -14.58 2.00 0.39
N LEU A 196 -14.40 0.77 -0.10
CA LEU A 196 -15.47 -0.22 -0.20
C LEU A 196 -15.79 -0.91 1.15
N THR A 197 -14.79 -1.11 2.00
CA THR A 197 -14.90 -1.97 3.20
C THR A 197 -14.96 -1.18 4.52
N MET A 198 -14.28 -0.05 4.63
CA MET A 198 -14.15 0.71 5.89
C MET A 198 -15.48 1.22 6.48
N PRO A 199 -16.51 1.61 5.68
CA PRO A 199 -17.81 2.00 6.25
C PRO A 199 -18.47 0.87 7.05
N ILE A 200 -18.32 -0.38 6.60
CA ILE A 200 -18.92 -1.57 7.22
C ILE A 200 -18.02 -2.09 8.35
N MET A 201 -16.71 -2.20 8.11
CA MET A 201 -15.79 -2.75 9.12
C MET A 201 -15.57 -1.78 10.27
N GLY A 202 -15.59 -0.47 10.01
CA GLY A 202 -15.48 0.56 11.04
C GLY A 202 -16.68 0.61 11.98
N SER A 203 -17.90 0.38 11.47
CA SER A 203 -19.11 0.31 12.31
C SER A 203 -19.15 -0.99 13.13
N LEU A 204 -18.69 -2.11 12.56
CA LEU A 204 -18.52 -3.37 13.29
C LEU A 204 -17.52 -3.26 14.44
N ALA A 205 -16.41 -2.56 14.24
CA ALA A 205 -15.37 -2.37 15.24
C ALA A 205 -15.90 -1.75 16.54
N ILE A 206 -16.79 -0.76 16.42
CA ILE A 206 -17.40 -0.08 17.57
C ILE A 206 -18.23 -1.06 18.41
N MET A 207 -18.95 -1.98 17.77
CA MET A 207 -19.82 -2.94 18.48
C MET A 207 -19.03 -4.05 19.20
N VAL A 208 -17.90 -4.48 18.63
CA VAL A 208 -17.04 -5.52 19.22
C VAL A 208 -15.96 -4.90 20.14
N ASN A 209 -16.04 -3.59 20.39
CA ASN A 209 -15.10 -2.83 21.21
C ASN A 209 -13.63 -2.96 20.76
N VAL A 210 -13.41 -2.92 19.45
CA VAL A 210 -12.08 -2.93 18.84
C VAL A 210 -11.75 -1.53 18.34
N PRO A 211 -10.56 -0.97 18.68
CA PRO A 211 -10.19 0.36 18.23
C PRO A 211 -10.15 0.46 16.70
N GLY A 212 -10.68 1.55 16.14
CA GLY A 212 -10.70 1.77 14.69
C GLY A 212 -9.30 1.76 14.04
N ARG A 213 -8.25 2.15 14.78
CA ARG A 213 -6.85 2.04 14.33
C ARG A 213 -6.44 0.59 14.03
N GLU A 214 -6.93 -0.39 14.81
CA GLU A 214 -6.59 -1.80 14.63
C GLU A 214 -7.26 -2.36 13.37
N ILE A 215 -8.47 -1.90 13.05
CA ILE A 215 -9.15 -2.23 11.80
C ILE A 215 -8.31 -1.80 10.59
N VAL A 216 -7.75 -0.58 10.66
CA VAL A 216 -6.83 -0.07 9.64
C VAL A 216 -5.54 -0.89 9.60
N ASN A 217 -4.99 -1.27 10.74
CA ASN A 217 -3.79 -2.12 10.81
C ASN A 217 -4.05 -3.52 10.22
N ALA A 218 -5.16 -4.17 10.58
CA ALA A 218 -5.54 -5.49 10.07
C ALA A 218 -5.74 -5.47 8.54
N TYR A 219 -6.34 -4.40 8.04
CA TYR A 219 -6.43 -4.10 6.62
C TYR A 219 -5.04 -3.99 5.96
N LEU A 220 -4.17 -3.12 6.48
CA LEU A 220 -2.83 -2.90 5.92
C LEU A 220 -1.95 -4.16 5.97
N PHE A 221 -2.00 -4.90 7.08
CA PHE A 221 -1.21 -6.11 7.27
C PHE A 221 -1.71 -7.25 6.39
N GLY A 222 -3.03 -7.47 6.33
CA GLY A 222 -3.62 -8.49 5.46
C GLY A 222 -3.31 -8.23 3.98
N MET A 223 -3.49 -6.99 3.52
CA MET A 223 -3.12 -6.60 2.16
C MET A 223 -1.61 -6.74 1.90
N GLY A 224 -0.78 -6.29 2.84
CA GLY A 224 0.68 -6.32 2.70
C GLY A 224 1.21 -7.74 2.56
N ILE A 225 0.71 -8.69 3.36
CA ILE A 225 1.07 -10.10 3.26
C ILE A 225 0.65 -10.68 1.90
N MET A 226 -0.57 -10.39 1.45
CA MET A 226 -1.09 -10.93 0.19
C MET A 226 -0.50 -10.27 -1.04
N GLY A 227 0.08 -9.08 -0.93
CA GLY A 227 0.87 -8.45 -1.98
C GLY A 227 2.03 -9.30 -2.50
N PHE A 228 2.44 -10.34 -1.76
CA PHE A 228 3.46 -11.32 -2.18
C PHE A 228 2.92 -12.52 -2.98
N ILE A 229 1.61 -12.75 -3.02
CA ILE A 229 0.97 -13.88 -3.74
C ILE A 229 0.02 -13.41 -4.83
N THR A 230 -0.74 -12.35 -4.59
CA THR A 230 -1.88 -11.94 -5.41
C THR A 230 -1.50 -11.74 -6.89
N PRO A 231 -2.06 -12.53 -7.83
CA PRO A 231 -1.74 -12.44 -9.26
C PRO A 231 -2.10 -11.10 -9.90
N THR A 232 -3.11 -10.42 -9.36
CA THR A 232 -3.55 -9.08 -9.81
C THR A 232 -2.63 -7.95 -9.32
N GLY A 233 -1.65 -8.26 -8.46
CA GLY A 233 -0.60 -7.35 -8.05
C GLY A 233 0.60 -7.35 -9.02
N LEU A 234 1.74 -6.85 -8.54
CA LEU A 234 2.94 -6.67 -9.36
C LEU A 234 3.77 -7.96 -9.56
N ILE A 235 3.35 -9.09 -8.99
CA ILE A 235 4.15 -10.32 -8.96
C ILE A 235 4.33 -10.92 -10.35
N LEU A 236 3.25 -11.07 -11.13
CA LEU A 236 3.37 -11.66 -12.47
C LEU A 236 4.24 -10.80 -13.42
N PRO A 237 4.07 -9.45 -13.46
CA PRO A 237 5.00 -8.59 -14.19
C PRO A 237 6.45 -8.68 -13.69
N ALA A 238 6.67 -8.68 -12.37
CA ALA A 238 8.02 -8.77 -11.79
C ALA A 238 8.70 -10.11 -12.11
N LEU A 239 7.95 -11.22 -12.08
CA LEU A 239 8.43 -12.55 -12.47
C LEU A 239 8.70 -12.63 -13.96
N ALA A 240 7.89 -12.00 -14.81
CA ALA A 240 8.13 -11.94 -16.25
C ALA A 240 9.44 -11.20 -16.58
N ILE A 241 9.72 -10.08 -15.91
CA ILE A 241 10.95 -9.30 -16.10
C ILE A 241 12.18 -10.03 -15.54
N SER A 242 12.03 -10.71 -14.40
CA SER A 242 13.13 -11.47 -13.77
C SER A 242 13.29 -12.89 -14.33
N HIS A 243 12.49 -13.27 -15.34
CA HIS A 243 12.42 -14.62 -15.89
C HIS A 243 12.21 -15.72 -14.83
N GLY A 244 11.49 -15.39 -13.76
CA GLY A 244 11.23 -16.27 -12.62
C GLY A 244 9.97 -17.11 -12.81
N ASN A 245 9.97 -18.33 -12.26
CA ASN A 245 8.80 -19.21 -12.25
C ASN A 245 7.92 -18.92 -11.02
N ILE A 246 6.60 -18.77 -11.22
CA ILE A 246 5.62 -18.57 -10.13
C ILE A 246 5.68 -19.68 -9.08
N LYS A 247 5.88 -20.95 -9.48
CA LYS A 247 6.00 -22.07 -8.54
C LYS A 247 7.24 -21.93 -7.65
N ALA A 248 8.36 -21.50 -8.22
CA ALA A 248 9.59 -21.26 -7.47
C ALA A 248 9.43 -20.07 -6.52
N TRP A 249 8.76 -19.00 -6.97
CA TRP A 249 8.43 -17.84 -6.15
C TRP A 249 7.53 -18.20 -4.97
N LEU A 250 6.44 -18.92 -5.19
CA LEU A 250 5.53 -19.33 -4.12
C LEU A 250 6.24 -20.21 -3.08
N LYS A 251 7.08 -21.14 -3.53
CA LYS A 251 7.90 -21.96 -2.63
C LYS A 251 8.93 -21.14 -1.84
N PHE A 252 9.48 -20.10 -2.46
CA PHE A 252 10.39 -19.16 -1.80
C PHE A 252 9.66 -18.30 -0.76
N ILE A 253 8.47 -17.79 -1.06
CA ILE A 253 7.83 -16.76 -0.24
C ILE A 253 6.92 -17.32 0.85
N TYR A 254 6.40 -18.54 0.69
CA TYR A 254 5.51 -19.19 1.65
C TYR A 254 6.00 -19.19 3.11
N PRO A 255 7.26 -19.56 3.44
CA PRO A 255 7.72 -19.53 4.83
C PRO A 255 7.79 -18.09 5.38
N LEU A 256 8.11 -17.09 4.54
CA LEU A 256 8.09 -15.69 4.96
C LEU A 256 6.65 -15.24 5.28
N ILE A 257 5.67 -15.65 4.48
CA ILE A 257 4.26 -15.31 4.69
C ILE A 257 3.76 -15.84 6.03
N ILE A 258 4.14 -17.05 6.42
CA ILE A 258 3.80 -17.58 7.74
C ILE A 258 4.42 -16.73 8.85
N ILE A 259 5.70 -16.37 8.73
CA ILE A 259 6.38 -15.53 9.72
C ILE A 259 5.69 -14.16 9.84
N LEU A 260 5.41 -13.51 8.71
CA LEU A 260 4.73 -12.21 8.69
C LEU A 260 3.30 -12.31 9.22
N PHE A 261 2.57 -13.37 8.89
CA PHE A 261 1.23 -13.62 9.42
C PHE A 261 1.25 -13.70 10.95
N VAL A 262 2.16 -14.48 11.53
CA VAL A 262 2.27 -14.62 12.98
C VAL A 262 2.65 -13.29 13.63
N VAL A 263 3.64 -12.58 13.07
CA VAL A 263 4.10 -11.29 13.61
C VAL A 263 3.00 -10.23 13.55
N CYS A 264 2.30 -10.12 12.42
CA CYS A 264 1.17 -9.19 12.27
C CYS A 264 0.00 -9.56 13.19
N ALA A 265 -0.37 -10.85 13.28
CA ALA A 265 -1.43 -11.30 14.18
C ALA A 265 -1.11 -10.99 15.64
N LEU A 266 0.12 -11.27 16.09
CA LEU A 266 0.55 -10.94 17.45
C LEU A 266 0.52 -9.44 17.72
N CYS A 267 0.97 -8.61 16.75
CA CYS A 267 0.91 -7.17 16.88
C CYS A 267 -0.52 -6.66 17.05
N LEU A 268 -1.46 -7.13 16.21
CA LEU A 268 -2.87 -6.76 16.31
C LEU A 268 -3.50 -7.17 17.64
N ILE A 269 -3.17 -8.37 18.14
CA ILE A 269 -3.67 -8.83 19.44
C ILE A 269 -3.16 -7.93 20.55
N VAL A 270 -1.87 -7.57 20.54
CA VAL A 270 -1.27 -6.68 21.54
C VAL A 270 -1.84 -5.26 21.42
N GLY A 271 -2.03 -4.75 20.20
CA GLY A 271 -2.54 -3.41 19.91
C GLY A 271 -3.97 -3.15 20.41
N ILE A 272 -4.78 -4.20 20.57
CA ILE A 272 -6.11 -4.10 21.21
C ILE A 272 -6.00 -3.74 22.70
N TYR A 273 -4.97 -4.23 23.40
CA TYR A 273 -4.84 -4.08 24.85
C TYR A 273 -3.97 -2.89 25.27
N LEU A 274 -3.40 -2.16 24.32
CA LEU A 274 -2.59 -0.94 24.53
C LEU A 274 -3.42 0.33 24.32
#